data_AF-A0A8T3C150-F1
#
_entry.id   AF-A0A8T3C150-F1
#
_cell.length_a   1.000
_cell.length_b   1.000
_cell.length_c   1.000
_cell.angle_alpha   90.00
_cell.angle_beta   90.00
_cell.angle_gamma   90.00
#
_symmetry.space_group_name_H-M   'P 1'
#
loop_
_entity.id
_entity.type
_entity.pdbx_description
1 polymer ?
#
loop_
_entity_poly.entity_id
_entity_poly.type
_entity_poly.pdbx_seq_one_letter_code
_entity_poly.pdbx_strand_id
1 'polypeptide(L)'
;MGNGVCERSRRRSDVISLVNILPACATLRALLQAREIHGYAIRNDLYWDVFVANAFIDVYAKCGMMEDALKVFQGMGNKDVVSWNAMVTGYSQNGKFNEALELLNEMKKHKIELNVVSWSSLIAGYAQHGHGQEALDVFRQMQLAGSDPNSVTIISILSACASVGALSQGMEVHAYALRTCLLISDDDCDEEEDLMVQNGLTDMYSKCKYFNSAHLIFRSIPVKGMW
;
A
#
# COMPACT_ATOMS: atom_id res chain seq x y z
N MET A 1 39.22 17.72 -18.29
CA MET A 1 38.70 16.92 -17.17
C MET A 1 37.51 17.57 -16.43
N GLY A 2 36.82 18.59 -16.97
CA GLY A 2 35.75 19.33 -16.25
C GLY A 2 34.29 18.92 -16.52
N ASN A 3 33.98 18.25 -17.63
CA ASN A 3 32.58 18.01 -18.04
C ASN A 3 31.86 16.90 -17.25
N GLY A 4 32.58 15.86 -16.82
CA GLY A 4 31.96 14.70 -16.17
C GLY A 4 31.42 14.96 -14.75
N VAL A 5 31.98 15.94 -14.04
CA VAL A 5 31.52 16.29 -12.67
C VAL A 5 30.24 17.12 -12.73
N CYS A 6 30.18 18.10 -13.65
CA CYS A 6 28.99 18.93 -13.83
C CYS A 6 27.80 18.12 -14.36
N GLU A 7 28.05 17.18 -15.28
CA GLU A 7 27.02 16.33 -15.87
C GLU A 7 26.47 15.30 -14.87
N ARG A 8 27.33 14.71 -14.02
CA ARG A 8 26.90 13.86 -12.89
C ARG A 8 26.09 14.64 -11.86
N SER A 9 26.52 15.85 -11.50
CA SER A 9 25.77 16.71 -10.59
C SER A 9 24.39 17.06 -11.13
N ARG A 10 24.30 17.33 -12.43
CA ARG A 10 23.03 17.62 -13.11
C ARG A 10 22.08 16.42 -13.11
N ARG A 11 22.55 15.22 -13.50
CA ARG A 11 21.72 14.00 -13.46
C ARG A 11 21.18 13.72 -12.06
N ARG A 12 22.02 13.88 -11.02
CA ARG A 12 21.59 13.70 -9.63
C ARG A 12 20.51 14.69 -9.22
N SER A 13 20.62 15.96 -9.65
CA SER A 13 19.59 16.97 -9.40
C SER A 13 18.27 16.61 -10.07
N ASP A 14 18.30 16.17 -11.34
CA ASP A 14 17.09 15.83 -12.08
C ASP A 14 16.36 14.62 -11.48
N VAL A 15 17.09 13.60 -11.03
CA VAL A 15 16.49 12.44 -10.30
C VAL A 15 15.71 12.90 -9.08
N ILE A 16 16.29 13.78 -8.26
CA ILE A 16 15.62 14.30 -7.05
C ILE A 16 14.35 15.08 -7.43
N SER A 17 14.44 15.95 -8.45
CA SER A 17 13.27 16.71 -8.92
C SER A 17 12.15 15.79 -9.42
N LEU A 18 12.49 14.74 -10.19
CA LEU A 18 11.53 13.77 -10.70
C LEU A 18 10.84 13.00 -9.56
N VAL A 19 11.62 12.45 -8.63
CA VAL A 19 11.09 11.68 -7.49
C VAL A 19 10.19 12.55 -6.60
N ASN A 20 10.40 13.86 -6.54
CA ASN A 20 9.56 14.78 -5.77
C ASN A 20 8.28 15.22 -6.50
N ILE A 21 8.31 15.36 -7.83
CA ILE A 21 7.13 15.83 -8.60
C ILE A 21 6.17 14.68 -8.95
N LEU A 22 6.69 13.48 -9.17
CA LEU A 22 5.89 12.32 -9.58
C LEU A 22 4.81 11.94 -8.57
N PRO A 23 5.04 11.96 -7.24
CA PRO A 23 3.98 11.73 -6.25
C PRO A 23 2.79 12.67 -6.39
N ALA A 24 3.03 13.95 -6.73
CA ALA A 24 1.95 14.91 -6.99
C ALA A 24 1.16 14.53 -8.25
N CYS A 25 1.83 14.10 -9.32
CA CYS A 25 1.16 13.56 -10.52
C CYS A 25 0.34 12.31 -10.20
N ALA A 26 0.84 11.44 -9.32
CA ALA A 26 0.18 10.23 -8.88
C ALA A 26 -1.13 10.54 -8.13
N THR A 27 -1.06 11.44 -7.16
CA THR A 27 -2.21 11.89 -6.35
C THR A 27 -3.26 12.61 -7.19
N LEU A 28 -2.83 13.47 -8.12
CA LEU A 28 -3.72 14.21 -9.02
C LEU A 28 -4.20 13.38 -10.22
N ARG A 29 -3.73 12.14 -10.37
CA ARG A 29 -3.98 11.27 -11.54
C ARG A 29 -3.66 11.97 -12.86
N ALA A 30 -2.60 12.78 -12.87
CA ALA A 30 -2.19 13.66 -13.96
C ALA A 30 -1.42 12.89 -15.05
N LEU A 31 -2.12 12.03 -15.79
CA LEU A 31 -1.50 11.07 -16.74
C LEU A 31 -0.74 11.75 -17.89
N LEU A 32 -1.25 12.88 -18.41
CA LEU A 32 -0.59 13.58 -19.51
C LEU A 32 0.78 14.12 -19.07
N GLN A 33 0.82 14.79 -17.92
CA GLN A 33 2.03 15.32 -17.31
C GLN A 33 3.00 14.19 -16.97
N ALA A 34 2.51 13.08 -16.41
CA ALA A 34 3.32 11.90 -16.14
C ALA A 34 4.01 11.37 -17.39
N ARG A 35 3.32 11.32 -18.53
CA ARG A 35 3.89 10.88 -19.82
C ARG A 35 4.92 11.87 -20.38
N GLU A 36 4.68 13.17 -20.26
CA GLU A 36 5.65 14.20 -20.65
C GLU A 36 6.94 14.10 -19.83
N ILE A 37 6.78 13.94 -18.51
CA ILE A 37 7.89 13.77 -17.56
C ILE A 37 8.64 12.45 -17.83
N HIS A 38 7.93 11.37 -18.14
CA HIS A 38 8.55 10.10 -18.53
C HIS A 38 9.35 10.23 -19.83
N GLY A 39 8.81 10.93 -20.84
CA GLY A 39 9.53 11.25 -22.07
C GLY A 39 10.77 12.13 -21.83
N TYR A 40 10.75 13.03 -20.83
CA TYR A 40 11.95 13.75 -20.38
C TYR A 40 12.97 12.80 -19.74
N ALA A 41 12.54 11.91 -18.84
CA ALA A 41 13.42 10.97 -18.16
C ALA A 41 14.13 10.01 -19.13
N ILE A 42 13.41 9.52 -20.15
CA ILE A 42 13.98 8.68 -21.21
C ILE A 42 15.04 9.45 -22.01
N ARG A 43 14.74 10.68 -22.45
CA ARG A 43 15.66 11.51 -23.25
C ARG A 43 16.95 11.92 -22.52
N ASN A 44 16.96 11.88 -21.19
CA ASN A 44 18.11 12.26 -20.37
C ASN A 44 18.79 11.05 -19.69
N ASP A 45 18.50 9.82 -20.13
CA ASP A 45 19.06 8.57 -19.59
C ASP A 45 18.82 8.39 -18.07
N LEU A 46 17.72 8.94 -17.55
CA LEU A 46 17.37 8.85 -16.13
C LEU A 46 16.48 7.64 -15.81
N TYR A 47 15.94 6.99 -16.84
CA TYR A 47 14.99 5.88 -16.69
C TYR A 47 15.60 4.58 -16.12
N TRP A 48 16.94 4.47 -16.10
CA TRP A 48 17.65 3.35 -15.49
C TRP A 48 17.69 3.42 -13.96
N ASP A 49 17.45 4.60 -13.39
CA ASP A 49 17.46 4.78 -11.95
C ASP A 49 16.23 4.09 -11.32
N VAL A 50 16.47 3.21 -10.35
CA VAL A 50 15.43 2.39 -9.72
C VAL A 50 14.40 3.26 -8.99
N PHE A 51 14.80 4.39 -8.40
CA PHE A 51 13.86 5.29 -7.71
C PHE A 51 12.96 6.01 -8.71
N VAL A 52 13.51 6.49 -9.82
CA VAL A 52 12.74 7.11 -10.91
C VAL A 52 11.77 6.10 -11.52
N ALA A 53 12.23 4.89 -11.82
CA ALA A 53 11.40 3.83 -12.39
C ALA A 53 10.26 3.42 -11.44
N ASN A 54 10.55 3.23 -10.15
CA ASN A 54 9.54 2.91 -9.12
C ASN A 54 8.50 4.03 -9.00
N ALA A 55 8.91 5.31 -9.07
CA ALA A 55 8.00 6.45 -9.06
C ALA A 55 7.08 6.47 -10.31
N PHE A 56 7.59 6.13 -11.49
CA PHE A 56 6.75 5.99 -12.68
C PHE A 56 5.77 4.82 -12.59
N ILE A 57 6.19 3.68 -12.04
CA ILE A 57 5.30 2.54 -11.78
C ILE A 57 4.12 2.98 -10.90
N ASP A 58 4.38 3.67 -9.79
CA ASP A 58 3.34 4.18 -8.88
C ASP A 58 2.38 5.15 -9.59
N VAL A 59 2.91 6.12 -10.35
CA VAL A 59 2.08 7.09 -11.09
C VAL A 59 1.18 6.40 -12.12
N TYR A 60 1.74 5.48 -12.92
CA TYR A 60 0.95 4.76 -13.90
C TYR A 60 -0.09 3.85 -13.25
N ALA A 61 0.26 3.16 -12.17
CA ALA A 61 -0.66 2.34 -11.40
C ALA A 61 -1.85 3.15 -10.85
N LYS A 62 -1.59 4.31 -10.22
CA LYS A 62 -2.65 5.20 -9.71
C LYS A 62 -3.49 5.83 -10.81
N CYS A 63 -2.94 5.98 -12.01
CA CYS A 63 -3.69 6.38 -13.20
C CYS A 63 -4.49 5.23 -13.86
N GLY A 64 -4.33 3.99 -13.40
CA GLY A 64 -4.94 2.79 -13.98
C GLY A 64 -4.25 2.25 -15.24
N MET A 65 -3.08 2.81 -15.59
CA MET A 65 -2.31 2.46 -16.78
C MET A 65 -1.34 1.30 -16.50
N MET A 66 -1.85 0.15 -16.07
CA MET A 66 -1.01 -0.98 -15.65
C MET A 66 -0.12 -1.55 -16.76
N GLU A 67 -0.51 -1.43 -18.03
CA GLU A 67 0.35 -1.82 -19.15
C GLU A 67 1.58 -0.93 -19.27
N ASP A 68 1.43 0.38 -19.06
CA ASP A 68 2.55 1.33 -19.09
C ASP A 68 3.45 1.13 -17.85
N ALA A 69 2.86 0.87 -16.68
CA ALA A 69 3.61 0.47 -15.48
C ALA A 69 4.43 -0.82 -15.71
N LEU A 70 3.83 -1.83 -16.34
CA LEU A 70 4.50 -3.08 -16.66
C LEU A 70 5.66 -2.89 -17.65
N LYS A 71 5.50 -2.03 -18.66
CA LYS A 71 6.60 -1.70 -19.59
C LYS A 71 7.78 -1.06 -18.86
N VAL A 72 7.52 -0.13 -17.94
CA VAL A 72 8.58 0.47 -17.09
C VAL A 72 9.27 -0.63 -16.30
N PHE A 73 8.49 -1.43 -15.57
CA PHE A 73 9.00 -2.52 -14.74
C PHE A 73 9.85 -3.50 -15.54
N GLN A 74 9.38 -3.98 -16.70
CA GLN A 74 10.12 -4.89 -17.56
C GLN A 74 11.41 -4.26 -18.09
N GLY A 75 11.41 -2.96 -18.40
CA GLY A 75 12.59 -2.21 -18.83
C GLY A 75 13.67 -1.99 -17.76
N MET A 76 13.35 -2.20 -16.48
CA MET A 76 14.32 -2.07 -15.39
C MET A 76 15.37 -3.17 -15.44
N GLY A 77 16.65 -2.79 -15.52
CA GLY A 77 17.77 -3.74 -15.48
C GLY A 77 17.94 -4.44 -14.13
N ASN A 78 17.66 -3.74 -13.02
CA ASN A 78 17.62 -4.28 -11.67
C ASN A 78 16.28 -3.93 -11.02
N LYS A 79 15.63 -4.91 -10.42
CA LYS A 79 14.36 -4.76 -9.69
C LYS A 79 14.61 -5.11 -8.23
N ASP A 80 14.24 -4.21 -7.33
CA ASP A 80 14.28 -4.47 -5.90
C ASP A 80 12.89 -4.82 -5.37
N VAL A 81 12.80 -5.13 -4.08
CA VAL A 81 11.53 -5.45 -3.41
C VAL A 81 10.49 -4.33 -3.59
N VAL A 82 10.94 -3.07 -3.66
CA VAL A 82 10.06 -1.92 -3.86
C VAL A 82 9.45 -1.94 -5.27
N SER A 83 10.23 -2.26 -6.32
CA SER A 83 9.73 -2.41 -7.69
C SER A 83 8.63 -3.46 -7.79
N TRP A 84 8.85 -4.63 -7.17
CA TRP A 84 7.87 -5.71 -7.16
C TRP A 84 6.60 -5.33 -6.37
N ASN A 85 6.78 -4.75 -5.19
CA ASN A 85 5.66 -4.30 -4.36
C ASN A 85 4.84 -3.20 -5.04
N ALA A 86 5.47 -2.28 -5.78
CA ALA A 86 4.78 -1.25 -6.53
C ALA A 86 3.86 -1.88 -7.60
N MET A 87 4.34 -2.91 -8.31
CA MET A 87 3.53 -3.64 -9.30
C MET A 87 2.39 -4.43 -8.65
N VAL A 88 2.66 -5.20 -7.58
CA VAL A 88 1.62 -5.95 -6.84
C VAL A 88 0.54 -5.01 -6.32
N THR A 89 0.95 -3.88 -5.72
CA THR A 89 0.03 -2.84 -5.24
C THR A 89 -0.80 -2.27 -6.37
N GLY A 90 -0.16 -1.93 -7.49
CA GLY A 90 -0.85 -1.39 -8.65
C GLY A 90 -1.90 -2.34 -9.22
N TYR A 91 -1.56 -3.62 -9.43
CA TYR A 91 -2.54 -4.61 -9.90
C TYR A 91 -3.68 -4.82 -8.89
N SER A 92 -3.35 -4.94 -7.59
CA SER A 92 -4.34 -5.15 -6.53
C SER A 92 -5.33 -3.99 -6.40
N GLN A 93 -4.86 -2.74 -6.43
CA GLN A 93 -5.70 -1.53 -6.37
C GLN A 93 -6.53 -1.30 -7.63
N ASN A 94 -6.15 -1.91 -8.76
CA ASN A 94 -6.92 -1.85 -10.01
C ASN A 94 -7.80 -3.09 -10.22
N GLY A 95 -7.99 -3.94 -9.20
CA GLY A 95 -8.85 -5.13 -9.26
C GLY A 95 -8.32 -6.27 -10.14
N LYS A 96 -7.05 -6.20 -10.56
CA LYS A 96 -6.38 -7.18 -11.42
C LYS A 96 -5.66 -8.25 -10.57
N PHE A 97 -6.46 -9.01 -9.82
CA PHE A 97 -5.94 -9.88 -8.76
C PHE A 97 -5.13 -11.07 -9.28
N ASN A 98 -5.48 -11.61 -10.45
CA ASN A 98 -4.74 -12.72 -11.05
C ASN A 98 -3.31 -12.31 -11.37
N GLU A 99 -3.13 -11.13 -11.99
CA GLU A 99 -1.81 -10.57 -12.30
C GLU A 99 -1.02 -10.23 -11.04
N ALA A 100 -1.69 -9.74 -9.98
CA ALA A 100 -1.04 -9.51 -8.68
C ALA A 100 -0.52 -10.81 -8.05
N LEU A 101 -1.31 -11.88 -8.09
CA LEU A 101 -0.93 -13.21 -7.58
C LEU A 101 0.18 -13.86 -8.42
N GLU A 102 0.12 -13.72 -9.74
CA GLU A 102 1.18 -14.16 -10.64
C GLU A 102 2.51 -13.48 -10.31
N LEU A 103 2.52 -12.16 -10.10
CA LEU A 103 3.73 -11.44 -9.67
C LEU A 103 4.26 -11.92 -8.33
N LEU A 104 3.41 -12.20 -7.34
CA LEU A 104 3.86 -12.73 -6.05
C LEU A 104 4.47 -14.13 -6.19
N ASN A 105 3.93 -14.95 -7.09
CA ASN A 105 4.51 -16.25 -7.39
C ASN A 105 5.87 -16.09 -8.09
N GLU A 106 6.02 -15.12 -8.99
CA GLU A 106 7.32 -14.78 -9.58
C GLU A 106 8.31 -14.27 -8.52
N MET A 107 7.90 -13.41 -7.59
CA MET A 107 8.74 -12.99 -6.46
C MET A 107 9.27 -14.20 -5.68
N LYS A 108 8.39 -15.15 -5.34
CA LYS A 108 8.78 -16.40 -4.66
C LYS A 108 9.76 -17.24 -5.48
N LYS A 109 9.56 -17.37 -6.81
CA LYS A 109 10.49 -18.08 -7.71
C LYS A 109 11.87 -17.43 -7.75
N HIS A 110 11.91 -16.10 -7.69
CA HIS A 110 13.14 -15.32 -7.56
C HIS A 110 13.73 -15.32 -6.14
N LYS A 111 13.15 -16.09 -5.21
CA LYS A 111 13.55 -16.16 -3.79
C LYS A 111 13.51 -14.80 -3.08
N ILE A 112 12.60 -13.94 -3.51
CA ILE A 112 12.28 -12.69 -2.84
C ILE A 112 11.21 -13.00 -1.80
N GLU A 113 11.54 -12.80 -0.53
CA GLU A 113 10.59 -12.97 0.57
C GLU A 113 9.51 -11.90 0.50
N LEU A 114 8.25 -12.32 0.65
CA LEU A 114 7.13 -11.40 0.74
C LEU A 114 7.20 -10.69 2.08
N ASN A 115 7.08 -9.37 2.05
CA ASN A 115 7.06 -8.56 3.26
C ASN A 115 5.64 -8.05 3.56
N VAL A 116 5.50 -7.33 4.67
CA VAL A 116 4.22 -6.76 5.11
C VAL A 116 3.54 -5.93 4.01
N VAL A 117 4.31 -5.22 3.18
CA VAL A 117 3.76 -4.43 2.06
C VAL A 117 3.17 -5.33 0.99
N SER A 118 3.86 -6.40 0.58
CA SER A 118 3.34 -7.35 -0.43
C SER A 118 1.98 -7.93 -0.03
N TRP A 119 1.85 -8.34 1.24
CA TRP A 119 0.62 -8.90 1.79
C TRP A 119 -0.49 -7.85 1.97
N SER A 120 -0.15 -6.71 2.57
CA SER A 120 -1.10 -5.63 2.85
C SER A 120 -1.72 -5.08 1.58
N SER A 121 -0.94 -5.00 0.49
CA SER A 121 -1.44 -4.52 -0.79
C SER A 121 -2.51 -5.42 -1.41
N LEU A 122 -2.33 -6.75 -1.36
CA LEU A 122 -3.36 -7.69 -1.79
C LEU A 122 -4.62 -7.60 -0.91
N ILE A 123 -4.42 -7.61 0.40
CA ILE A 123 -5.51 -7.58 1.39
C ILE A 123 -6.35 -6.30 1.20
N ALA A 124 -5.70 -5.15 1.12
CA ALA A 124 -6.34 -3.87 0.87
C ALA A 124 -7.06 -3.85 -0.48
N GLY A 125 -6.42 -4.36 -1.55
CA GLY A 125 -7.03 -4.46 -2.87
C GLY A 125 -8.32 -5.29 -2.87
N TYR A 126 -8.27 -6.51 -2.31
CA TYR A 126 -9.46 -7.37 -2.20
C TYR A 126 -10.56 -6.73 -1.35
N ALA A 127 -10.22 -6.19 -0.18
CA ALA A 127 -11.18 -5.54 0.71
C ALA A 127 -11.88 -4.34 0.03
N GLN A 128 -11.13 -3.49 -0.68
CA GLN A 128 -11.66 -2.32 -1.37
C GLN A 128 -12.59 -2.67 -2.53
N HIS A 129 -12.42 -3.84 -3.15
CA HIS A 129 -13.26 -4.32 -4.26
C HIS A 129 -14.38 -5.26 -3.79
N GLY A 130 -14.61 -5.40 -2.48
CA GLY A 130 -15.69 -6.21 -1.92
C GLY A 130 -15.41 -7.72 -1.86
N HIS A 131 -14.18 -8.14 -2.14
CA HIS A 131 -13.72 -9.53 -2.04
C HIS A 131 -13.24 -9.84 -0.61
N GLY A 132 -14.14 -9.68 0.36
CA GLY A 132 -13.77 -9.74 1.77
C GLY A 132 -13.31 -11.14 2.22
N GLN A 133 -13.82 -12.22 1.62
CA GLN A 133 -13.40 -13.57 1.97
C GLN A 133 -11.97 -13.84 1.48
N GLU A 134 -11.64 -13.43 0.27
CA GLU A 134 -10.31 -13.53 -0.31
C GLU A 134 -9.29 -12.69 0.48
N ALA A 135 -9.68 -11.49 0.95
CA ALA A 135 -8.85 -10.68 1.84
C ALA A 135 -8.51 -11.43 3.14
N LEU A 136 -9.49 -12.11 3.75
CA LEU A 136 -9.29 -12.93 4.96
C LEU A 136 -8.38 -14.13 4.70
N ASP A 137 -8.52 -14.78 3.55
CA ASP A 137 -7.67 -15.91 3.17
C ASP A 137 -6.20 -15.48 2.97
N VAL A 138 -5.96 -14.31 2.36
CA VAL A 138 -4.62 -13.74 2.22
C VAL A 138 -4.04 -13.35 3.59
N PHE A 139 -4.84 -12.77 4.49
CA PHE A 139 -4.40 -12.45 5.85
C PHE A 139 -3.98 -13.69 6.64
N ARG A 140 -4.73 -14.78 6.52
CA ARG A 140 -4.33 -16.06 7.11
C ARG A 140 -3.00 -16.56 6.56
N GLN A 141 -2.78 -16.42 5.25
CA GLN A 141 -1.48 -16.79 4.63
C GLN A 141 -0.33 -15.92 5.14
N MET A 142 -0.56 -14.61 5.32
CA MET A 142 0.40 -13.69 5.90
C MET A 142 0.81 -14.11 7.33
N GLN A 143 -0.17 -14.45 8.18
CA GLN A 143 0.09 -14.94 9.55
C GLN A 143 0.86 -16.27 9.56
N LEU A 144 0.49 -17.21 8.67
CA LEU A 144 1.19 -18.49 8.54
C LEU A 144 2.64 -18.33 8.03
N ALA A 145 2.91 -17.28 7.25
CA ALA A 145 4.25 -16.90 6.81
C ALA A 145 5.05 -16.18 7.90
N GLY A 146 4.48 -15.95 9.09
CA GLY A 146 5.14 -15.24 10.20
C GLY A 146 5.34 -13.75 9.95
N SER A 147 4.57 -13.15 9.04
CA SER A 147 4.60 -11.70 8.80
C SER A 147 3.57 -11.01 9.68
N ASP A 148 4.01 -10.05 10.48
CA ASP A 148 3.14 -9.32 11.40
C ASP A 148 2.31 -8.24 10.66
N PRO A 149 0.98 -8.24 10.81
CA PRO A 149 0.10 -7.18 10.30
C PRO A 149 0.44 -5.80 10.84
N ASN A 150 0.37 -4.77 9.99
CA ASN A 150 0.42 -3.37 10.40
C ASN A 150 -0.99 -2.74 10.40
N SER A 151 -1.12 -1.47 10.78
CA SER A 151 -2.41 -0.76 10.81
C SER A 151 -3.19 -0.83 9.50
N VAL A 152 -2.52 -0.61 8.37
CA VAL A 152 -3.14 -0.70 7.03
C VAL A 152 -3.72 -2.10 6.79
N THR A 153 -3.00 -3.16 7.18
CA THR A 153 -3.50 -4.53 7.12
C THR A 153 -4.76 -4.70 7.98
N ILE A 154 -4.70 -4.24 9.24
CA ILE A 154 -5.78 -4.38 10.22
C ILE A 154 -7.04 -3.67 9.74
N ILE A 155 -6.93 -2.41 9.31
CA ILE A 155 -8.07 -1.63 8.80
C ILE A 155 -8.71 -2.31 7.59
N SER A 156 -7.87 -2.80 6.66
CA SER A 156 -8.35 -3.48 5.46
C SER A 156 -9.12 -4.77 5.81
N ILE A 157 -8.64 -5.53 6.78
CA ILE A 157 -9.33 -6.75 7.26
C ILE A 157 -10.60 -6.43 8.04
N LEU A 158 -10.61 -5.38 8.86
CA LEU A 158 -11.83 -4.95 9.55
C LEU A 158 -12.91 -4.54 8.53
N SER A 159 -12.53 -3.82 7.47
CA SER A 159 -13.43 -3.50 6.37
C SER A 159 -13.94 -4.76 5.65
N ALA A 160 -13.06 -5.75 5.39
CA ALA A 160 -13.44 -7.02 4.79
C ALA A 160 -14.41 -7.82 5.68
N CYS A 161 -14.14 -7.89 6.99
CA CYS A 161 -15.04 -8.50 7.97
C CYS A 161 -16.41 -7.82 7.98
N ALA A 162 -16.41 -6.49 7.93
CA ALA A 162 -17.62 -5.69 7.91
C ALA A 162 -18.45 -5.94 6.64
N SER A 163 -17.80 -6.09 5.48
CA SER A 163 -18.49 -6.31 4.20
C SER A 163 -19.13 -7.69 4.08
N VAL A 164 -18.52 -8.72 4.68
CA VAL A 164 -19.05 -10.10 4.63
C VAL A 164 -19.81 -10.51 5.90
N GLY A 165 -19.86 -9.64 6.92
CA GLY A 165 -20.49 -9.91 8.21
C GLY A 165 -19.72 -10.93 9.07
N ALA A 166 -18.41 -11.09 8.85
CA ALA A 166 -17.55 -12.05 9.55
C ALA A 166 -17.14 -11.56 10.95
N LEU A 167 -18.11 -11.57 11.87
CA LEU A 167 -17.91 -11.07 13.23
C LEU A 167 -16.82 -11.84 14.00
N SER A 168 -16.77 -13.17 13.91
CA SER A 168 -15.78 -13.98 14.61
C SER A 168 -14.36 -13.55 14.27
N GLN A 169 -14.07 -13.42 12.98
CA GLN A 169 -12.78 -12.95 12.48
C GLN A 169 -12.53 -11.50 12.88
N GLY A 170 -13.56 -10.64 12.84
CA GLY A 170 -13.48 -9.27 13.34
C GLY A 170 -13.10 -9.18 14.82
N MET A 171 -13.60 -10.08 15.67
CA MET A 171 -13.21 -10.15 17.08
C MET A 171 -11.78 -10.65 17.27
N GLU A 172 -11.34 -11.62 16.48
CA GLU A 172 -9.95 -12.09 16.51
C GLU A 172 -8.98 -10.96 16.15
N VAL A 173 -9.32 -10.16 15.13
CA VAL A 173 -8.54 -9.00 14.69
C VAL A 173 -8.56 -7.90 15.76
N HIS A 174 -9.69 -7.65 16.42
CA HIS A 174 -9.78 -6.73 17.55
C HIS A 174 -8.88 -7.20 18.72
N ALA A 175 -8.93 -8.48 19.09
CA ALA A 175 -8.08 -9.04 20.12
C ALA A 175 -6.59 -8.94 19.76
N TYR A 176 -6.25 -9.14 18.47
CA TYR A 176 -4.90 -8.93 17.96
C TYR A 176 -4.46 -7.47 18.14
N ALA A 177 -5.27 -6.51 17.71
CA ALA A 177 -4.96 -5.07 17.82
C ALA A 177 -4.76 -4.61 19.28
N LEU A 178 -5.55 -5.16 20.21
CA LEU A 178 -5.36 -4.94 21.65
C LEU A 178 -4.05 -5.54 22.16
N ARG A 179 -3.68 -6.74 21.69
CA ARG A 179 -2.47 -7.46 22.11
C ARG A 179 -1.20 -6.80 21.58
N THR A 180 -1.23 -6.24 20.37
CA THR A 180 -0.08 -5.56 19.76
C THR A 180 0.08 -4.10 20.20
N CYS A 181 -0.72 -3.61 21.13
CA CYS A 181 -0.65 -2.25 21.68
C CYS A 181 -0.69 -1.13 20.63
N LEU A 182 -1.82 -1.02 19.91
CA LEU A 182 -2.33 0.26 19.41
C LEU A 182 -3.30 0.91 20.41
N LEU A 183 -3.22 0.58 21.72
CA LEU A 183 -4.12 1.09 22.79
C LEU A 183 -3.54 1.03 24.22
N ILE A 184 -2.23 0.81 24.44
CA ILE A 184 -1.63 1.01 25.77
C ILE A 184 -0.73 2.24 25.70
N SER A 185 -1.15 3.22 26.48
CA SER A 185 -0.50 4.48 26.79
C SER A 185 0.93 4.29 27.31
N ASP A 186 1.89 4.22 26.41
CA ASP A 186 3.26 4.70 26.65
C ASP A 186 3.48 5.88 25.68
N ASP A 187 4.09 6.95 26.17
CA ASP A 187 4.15 8.33 25.64
C ASP A 187 4.69 8.52 24.18
N ASP A 188 4.87 7.45 23.39
CA ASP A 188 5.46 7.46 22.05
C ASP A 188 4.56 6.85 20.93
N CYS A 189 3.31 6.48 21.22
CA CYS A 189 2.40 5.94 20.19
C CYS A 189 1.76 7.06 19.34
N ASP A 190 1.84 6.94 18.01
CA ASP A 190 1.19 7.87 17.07
C ASP A 190 -0.34 7.83 17.23
N GLU A 191 -0.91 8.84 17.90
CA GLU A 191 -2.36 8.97 18.18
C GLU A 191 -3.26 8.82 16.93
N GLU A 192 -2.74 9.10 15.74
CA GLU A 192 -3.47 8.97 14.48
C GLU A 192 -3.67 7.50 14.06
N GLU A 193 -2.69 6.63 14.32
CA GLU A 193 -2.75 5.23 13.90
C GLU A 193 -3.78 4.44 14.75
N ASP A 194 -3.79 4.70 16.05
CA ASP A 194 -4.77 4.17 17.00
C ASP A 194 -6.20 4.58 16.60
N LEU A 195 -6.38 5.85 16.21
CA LEU A 195 -7.68 6.37 15.78
C LEU A 195 -8.20 5.68 14.51
N MET A 196 -7.33 5.41 13.53
CA MET A 196 -7.74 4.73 12.30
C MET A 196 -8.24 3.30 12.58
N VAL A 197 -7.55 2.57 13.47
CA VAL A 197 -7.97 1.22 13.85
C VAL A 197 -9.26 1.25 14.67
N GLN A 198 -9.42 2.19 15.61
CA GLN A 198 -10.67 2.38 16.35
C GLN A 198 -11.85 2.65 15.42
N ASN A 199 -11.70 3.53 14.43
CA ASN A 199 -12.73 3.81 13.43
C ASN A 199 -13.10 2.55 12.62
N GLY A 200 -12.10 1.77 12.20
CA GLY A 200 -12.32 0.49 11.50
C GLY A 200 -13.10 -0.51 12.36
N LEU A 201 -12.80 -0.59 13.66
CA LEU A 201 -13.50 -1.46 14.60
C LEU A 201 -14.96 -1.00 14.80
N THR A 202 -15.19 0.30 14.95
CA THR A 202 -16.54 0.86 15.07
C THR A 202 -17.38 0.55 13.82
N ASP A 203 -16.84 0.71 12.61
CA ASP A 203 -17.55 0.36 11.37
C ASP A 203 -17.86 -1.15 11.31
N MET A 204 -16.88 -1.99 11.64
CA MET A 204 -17.03 -3.45 11.62
C MET A 204 -18.14 -3.91 12.57
N TYR A 205 -18.09 -3.52 13.84
CA TYR A 205 -19.14 -3.90 14.81
C TYR A 205 -20.52 -3.34 14.43
N SER A 206 -20.57 -2.12 13.87
CA SER A 206 -21.83 -1.52 13.41
C SER A 206 -22.46 -2.33 12.27
N LYS A 207 -21.69 -2.69 11.24
CA LYS A 207 -22.15 -3.49 10.09
C LYS A 207 -22.48 -4.94 10.48
N CYS A 208 -21.80 -5.48 11.48
CA CYS A 208 -22.14 -6.77 12.07
C CYS A 208 -23.35 -6.73 13.03
N LYS A 209 -23.98 -5.55 13.25
CA LYS A 209 -25.15 -5.34 14.14
C LYS A 209 -24.87 -5.46 15.65
N TYR A 210 -23.63 -5.21 16.08
CA TYR A 210 -23.20 -5.20 17.47
C TYR A 210 -23.02 -3.77 17.97
N PHE A 211 -24.14 -3.04 18.06
CA PHE A 211 -24.14 -1.59 18.36
C PHE A 211 -23.55 -1.23 19.71
N ASN A 212 -23.71 -2.08 20.73
CA ASN A 212 -23.14 -1.83 22.06
C ASN A 212 -21.61 -1.77 22.01
N SER A 213 -20.97 -2.73 21.35
CA SER A 213 -19.51 -2.76 21.16
C SER A 213 -19.03 -1.59 20.31
N ALA A 214 -19.73 -1.31 19.20
CA ALA A 214 -19.42 -0.16 18.35
C ALA A 214 -19.48 1.16 19.11
N HIS A 215 -20.51 1.34 19.95
CA HIS A 215 -20.69 2.53 20.76
C HIS A 215 -19.66 2.65 21.89
N LEU A 216 -19.25 1.53 22.51
CA LEU A 216 -18.17 1.53 23.50
C LEU A 216 -16.85 2.01 22.91
N ILE A 217 -16.48 1.49 21.73
CA ILE A 217 -15.25 1.88 21.01
C ILE A 217 -15.35 3.33 20.53
N PHE A 218 -16.52 3.76 20.05
CA PHE A 218 -16.71 5.15 19.63
C PHE A 218 -16.52 6.14 20.79
N ARG A 219 -16.90 5.77 22.02
CA ARG A 219 -16.69 6.61 23.20
C ARG A 219 -15.25 6.66 23.69
N SER A 220 -14.41 5.69 23.34
CA SER A 220 -12.99 5.70 23.67
C SER A 220 -12.15 6.54 22.70
N ILE A 221 -12.73 6.97 21.55
CA ILE A 221 -12.06 7.88 20.62
C ILE A 221 -11.87 9.24 21.30
N PRO A 222 -10.63 9.74 21.46
CA PRO A 222 -10.40 11.06 22.03
C PRO A 222 -11.03 12.13 21.12
N VAL A 223 -11.94 12.92 21.69
CA VAL A 223 -12.53 14.06 21.00
C VAL A 223 -11.45 15.13 20.89
N LYS A 224 -10.80 15.29 19.72
CA LYS A 224 -9.97 16.47 19.46
C LYS A 224 -10.86 17.70 19.66
N GLY A 225 -10.52 18.52 20.66
CA GLY A 225 -11.33 19.64 21.14
C GLY A 225 -11.83 20.51 19.99
N MET A 226 -13.15 20.66 19.91
CA MET A 226 -13.75 21.85 19.32
C MET A 226 -13.29 23.05 20.16
N TRP A 227 -12.75 24.05 19.46
CA TRP A 227 -12.28 25.36 19.94
C TRP A 227 -13.06 25.95 21.11
#